data_AF-A0A239GXS7-F1
#
_entry.id   AF-A0A239GXS7-F1
#
_cell.length_a   1.000
_cell.length_b   1.000
_cell.length_c   1.000
_cell.angle_alpha   90.00
_cell.angle_beta   90.00
_cell.angle_gamma   90.00
#
_symmetry.space_group_name_H-M   'P 1'
#
loop_
_entity.id
_entity.type
_entity.pdbx_description
1 polymer ?
#
loop_
_entity_poly.entity_id
_entity_poly.type
_entity_poly.pdbx_seq_one_letter_code
_entity_poly.pdbx_strand_id
1 'polypeptide(L)'
;MLDILVIIAVIIALANTNSSMAKKFGLSAKLTMHLNYLLFYHLFFSLFFTWYILNFGGDSQGYWRFGMQQVLIKGEESLVSYWGTSTTFILWLCYIPAKVLGLSYITGNILFGALGFVGIRYIYILVAVHFPMNHKVLNIPLFPTVFYFLNLHFWTAGVGKDAICFWGIAWFLFALQQYKSRWWQAVIALFFVYMARPHMGQALIGGATLAIFLGSEMKVYFKIVMGIVAILGTYLLLDSTAEFLRVEELTIEALTGKSEMTARNLSGRSVGSALDITGYSLPMKLFTYLFRPLFVDAHNFVAFFSSFENALYLWLSFFIYRNWTPEAIRDMPLFLKAGIITFVPVTLAFMNALSNLGVIMRMKNMTMIYFLLFCFFLIAYNKKLRYQRAQEKIRYYQQREEIIASKKQREIIPDK
;
A
#
# COMPACT_ATOMS: atom_id res chain seq x y z
N MET A 1 -13.02 -32.22 -3.05
CA MET A 1 -12.16 -32.36 -4.26
C MET A 1 -12.04 -31.05 -5.02
N LEU A 2 -13.13 -30.30 -5.22
CA LEU A 2 -13.11 -29.00 -5.90
C LEU A 2 -12.14 -27.98 -5.26
N ASP A 3 -12.13 -27.85 -3.93
CA ASP A 3 -11.19 -26.98 -3.20
C ASP A 3 -9.73 -27.20 -3.59
N ILE A 4 -9.29 -28.46 -3.57
CA ILE A 4 -7.90 -28.82 -3.86
C ILE A 4 -7.55 -28.43 -5.31
N LEU A 5 -8.45 -28.71 -6.25
CA LEU A 5 -8.25 -28.34 -7.66
C LEU A 5 -8.14 -26.83 -7.84
N VAL A 6 -9.01 -26.05 -7.21
CA VAL A 6 -8.99 -24.58 -7.26
C VAL A 6 -7.69 -24.04 -6.66
N ILE A 7 -7.30 -24.52 -5.47
CA ILE A 7 -6.07 -24.08 -4.79
C ILE A 7 -4.84 -24.37 -5.65
N ILE A 8 -4.72 -25.60 -6.17
CA ILE A 8 -3.58 -25.99 -7.03
C ILE A 8 -3.56 -25.14 -8.30
N ALA A 9 -4.70 -24.95 -8.96
CA ALA A 9 -4.79 -24.13 -10.17
C ALA A 9 -4.35 -22.68 -9.92
N VAL A 10 -4.78 -22.08 -8.80
CA VAL A 10 -4.39 -20.72 -8.41
C VAL A 10 -2.89 -20.63 -8.15
N ILE A 11 -2.32 -21.56 -7.38
CA ILE A 11 -0.88 -21.55 -7.07
C ILE A 11 -0.03 -21.70 -8.34
N ILE A 12 -0.39 -22.62 -9.23
CA ILE A 12 0.29 -22.82 -10.52
C ILE A 12 0.18 -21.55 -11.37
N ALA A 13 -1.00 -20.94 -11.45
CA ALA A 13 -1.20 -19.70 -12.19
C ALA A 13 -0.33 -18.56 -11.65
N LEU A 14 -0.24 -18.40 -10.32
CA LEU A 14 0.61 -17.38 -9.70
C LEU A 14 2.09 -17.62 -9.96
N ALA A 15 2.58 -18.85 -9.81
CA ALA A 15 3.98 -19.20 -10.07
C ALA A 15 4.36 -18.99 -11.54
N ASN A 16 3.52 -19.42 -12.47
CA ASN A 16 3.75 -19.25 -13.92
C ASN A 16 3.74 -17.77 -14.32
N THR A 17 2.79 -17.00 -13.77
CA THR A 17 2.70 -15.56 -14.06
C THR A 17 3.84 -14.76 -13.40
N ASN A 18 4.44 -15.21 -12.30
CA ASN A 18 5.66 -14.60 -11.76
C ASN A 18 6.82 -14.68 -12.76
N SER A 19 7.07 -15.86 -13.32
CA SER A 19 8.11 -16.09 -14.32
C SER A 19 7.88 -15.29 -15.59
N SER A 20 6.64 -15.26 -16.10
CA SER A 20 6.26 -14.47 -17.28
C SER A 20 6.43 -12.95 -17.05
N MET A 21 5.96 -12.44 -15.91
CA MET A 21 6.12 -11.03 -15.56
C MET A 21 7.59 -10.66 -15.33
N ALA A 22 8.36 -11.50 -14.66
CA ALA A 22 9.80 -11.29 -14.46
C ALA A 22 10.53 -11.15 -15.80
N LYS A 23 10.24 -12.04 -16.76
CA LYS A 23 10.80 -11.99 -18.11
C LYS A 23 10.36 -10.72 -18.86
N LYS A 24 9.06 -10.39 -18.80
CA LYS A 24 8.48 -9.22 -19.49
C LYS A 24 9.09 -7.90 -19.03
N PHE A 25 9.44 -7.78 -17.75
CA PHE A 25 10.00 -6.56 -17.16
C PHE A 25 11.53 -6.63 -16.98
N GLY A 26 12.20 -7.67 -17.49
CA GLY A 26 13.66 -7.79 -17.46
C GLY A 26 14.27 -7.93 -16.05
N LEU A 27 13.55 -8.58 -15.13
CA LEU A 27 14.04 -8.77 -13.76
C LEU A 27 15.21 -9.78 -13.73
N SER A 28 16.19 -9.54 -12.87
CA SER A 28 17.29 -10.47 -12.67
C SER A 28 16.82 -11.79 -12.03
N ALA A 29 17.60 -12.86 -12.19
CA ALA A 29 17.28 -14.16 -11.60
C ALA A 29 17.10 -14.08 -10.06
N LYS A 30 17.92 -13.27 -9.38
CA LYS A 30 17.83 -13.04 -7.94
C LYS A 30 16.50 -12.40 -7.54
N LEU A 31 16.05 -11.37 -8.26
CA LEU A 31 14.76 -10.71 -7.97
C LEU A 31 13.57 -11.62 -8.30
N THR A 32 13.69 -12.41 -9.37
CA THR A 32 12.69 -13.42 -9.73
C THR A 32 12.54 -14.48 -8.63
N MET A 33 13.66 -14.94 -8.07
CA MET A 33 13.66 -15.88 -6.95
C MET A 33 13.00 -15.27 -5.70
N HIS A 34 13.30 -14.00 -5.36
CA HIS A 34 12.62 -13.31 -4.26
C HIS A 34 11.11 -13.17 -4.49
N LEU A 35 10.67 -12.94 -5.72
CA LEU A 35 9.24 -12.89 -6.04
C LEU A 35 8.53 -14.23 -5.77
N ASN A 36 9.20 -15.35 -6.05
CA ASN A 36 8.67 -16.68 -5.71
C ASN A 36 8.71 -16.94 -4.20
N TYR A 37 9.75 -16.50 -3.48
CA TYR A 37 9.76 -16.55 -2.02
C TYR A 37 8.63 -15.73 -1.40
N LEU A 38 8.33 -14.55 -1.95
CA LEU A 38 7.18 -13.74 -1.51
C LEU A 38 5.86 -14.47 -1.77
N LEU A 39 5.73 -15.25 -2.86
CA LEU A 39 4.54 -16.06 -3.11
C LEU A 39 4.37 -17.12 -2.01
N PHE A 40 5.42 -17.91 -1.75
CA PHE A 40 5.38 -18.93 -0.68
C PHE A 40 5.09 -18.30 0.69
N TYR A 41 5.73 -17.17 0.99
CA TYR A 41 5.51 -16.42 2.21
C TYR A 41 4.05 -15.93 2.32
N HIS A 42 3.49 -15.38 1.24
CA HIS A 42 2.09 -14.92 1.24
C HIS A 42 1.07 -16.06 1.33
N LEU A 43 1.34 -17.21 0.71
CA LEU A 43 0.52 -18.41 0.85
C LEU A 43 0.55 -18.93 2.30
N PHE A 44 1.71 -18.94 2.94
CA PHE A 44 1.80 -19.21 4.39
C PHE A 44 0.93 -18.24 5.19
N PHE A 45 0.99 -16.94 4.89
CA PHE A 45 0.12 -15.95 5.56
C PHE A 45 -1.36 -16.16 5.29
N SER A 46 -1.75 -16.73 4.14
CA SER A 46 -3.17 -17.04 3.85
C SER A 46 -3.68 -18.16 4.77
N LEU A 47 -2.83 -19.16 5.03
CA LEU A 47 -3.13 -20.22 5.98
C LEU A 47 -3.07 -19.73 7.43
N PHE A 48 -2.04 -18.96 7.79
CA PHE A 48 -1.88 -18.39 9.12
C PHE A 48 -3.00 -17.42 9.47
N PHE A 49 -3.42 -16.57 8.54
CA PHE A 49 -4.58 -15.69 8.68
C PHE A 49 -5.86 -16.51 8.89
N THR A 50 -6.03 -17.59 8.14
CA THR A 50 -7.18 -18.49 8.34
C THR A 50 -7.21 -19.07 9.75
N TRP A 51 -6.08 -19.60 10.22
CA TRP A 51 -5.95 -20.09 11.60
C TRP A 51 -6.23 -18.99 12.63
N TYR A 52 -5.64 -17.80 12.46
CA TYR A 52 -5.82 -16.69 13.38
C TYR A 52 -7.29 -16.29 13.50
N ILE A 53 -7.98 -16.08 12.38
CA ILE A 53 -9.39 -15.67 12.38
C ILE A 53 -10.31 -16.77 12.93
N LEU A 54 -9.98 -18.05 12.72
CA LEU A 54 -10.74 -19.17 13.30
C LEU A 54 -10.65 -19.23 14.83
N ASN A 55 -9.53 -18.80 15.42
CA ASN A 55 -9.31 -18.85 16.86
C ASN A 55 -9.68 -17.56 17.60
N PHE A 56 -9.42 -16.40 16.99
CA PHE A 56 -9.58 -15.09 17.63
C PHE A 56 -10.78 -14.30 17.10
N GLY A 57 -11.42 -14.78 16.03
CA GLY A 57 -12.53 -14.11 15.37
C GLY A 57 -12.10 -13.03 14.37
N GLY A 58 -13.04 -12.52 13.60
CA GLY A 58 -12.82 -11.46 12.62
C GLY A 58 -13.92 -11.37 11.56
N ASP A 59 -13.99 -10.22 10.89
CA ASP A 59 -14.99 -9.91 9.86
C ASP A 59 -14.92 -10.85 8.65
N SER A 60 -13.72 -11.35 8.33
CA SER A 60 -13.45 -12.31 7.25
C SER A 60 -14.38 -13.53 7.24
N GLN A 61 -14.60 -14.15 8.39
CA GLN A 61 -15.54 -15.28 8.51
C GLN A 61 -16.99 -14.85 8.25
N GLY A 62 -17.36 -13.66 8.71
CA GLY A 62 -18.70 -13.10 8.49
C GLY A 62 -18.97 -12.90 6.99
N TYR A 63 -17.98 -12.41 6.23
CA TYR A 63 -18.12 -12.27 4.77
C TYR A 63 -18.31 -13.63 4.08
N TRP A 64 -17.49 -14.63 4.42
CA TRP A 64 -17.54 -15.92 3.72
C TRP A 64 -18.76 -16.76 4.09
N ARG A 65 -19.15 -16.74 5.37
CA ARG A 65 -20.29 -17.52 5.89
C ARG A 65 -21.61 -16.75 5.84
N PHE A 66 -21.62 -15.53 5.31
CA PHE A 66 -22.80 -14.66 5.25
C PHE A 66 -23.41 -14.36 6.63
N GLY A 67 -22.56 -14.26 7.66
CA GLY A 67 -22.96 -14.02 9.06
C GLY A 67 -22.89 -12.56 9.51
N MET A 68 -22.78 -11.61 8.58
CA MET A 68 -22.62 -10.18 8.89
C MET A 68 -23.94 -9.56 9.38
N GLN A 69 -24.11 -9.45 10.70
CA GLN A 69 -25.34 -8.91 11.33
C GLN A 69 -25.70 -7.48 10.91
N GLN A 70 -24.71 -6.72 10.42
CA GLN A 70 -24.83 -5.34 9.92
C GLN A 70 -25.50 -5.26 8.52
N VAL A 71 -25.66 -6.38 7.81
CA VAL A 71 -26.35 -6.44 6.53
C VAL A 71 -27.66 -7.20 6.70
N LEU A 72 -28.77 -6.46 6.81
CA LEU A 72 -30.11 -7.02 6.87
C LEU A 72 -30.66 -7.15 5.45
N ILE A 73 -30.71 -8.36 4.91
CA ILE A 73 -31.39 -8.63 3.64
C ILE A 73 -32.85 -8.91 3.94
N LYS A 74 -33.71 -8.04 3.42
CA LYS A 74 -35.17 -8.23 3.43
C LYS A 74 -35.55 -8.92 2.11
N GLY A 75 -35.77 -10.25 2.14
CA GLY A 75 -36.18 -11.02 0.97
C GLY A 75 -35.33 -12.27 0.72
N GLU A 76 -35.45 -12.87 -0.46
CA GLU A 76 -34.67 -14.05 -0.86
C GLU A 76 -33.18 -13.72 -1.04
N GLU A 77 -32.31 -14.57 -0.48
CA GLU A 77 -30.85 -14.46 -0.65
C GLU A 77 -30.44 -14.75 -2.11
N SER A 78 -30.24 -13.69 -2.90
CA SER A 78 -29.81 -13.79 -4.30
C SER A 78 -28.50 -13.06 -4.52
N LEU A 79 -27.79 -13.33 -5.61
CA LEU A 79 -26.57 -12.58 -5.95
C LEU A 79 -26.86 -11.06 -5.97
N VAL A 80 -28.00 -10.65 -6.51
CA VAL A 80 -28.39 -9.24 -6.65
C VAL A 80 -28.66 -8.59 -5.28
N SER A 81 -29.13 -9.34 -4.28
CA SER A 81 -29.41 -8.78 -2.95
C SER A 81 -28.16 -8.31 -2.20
N TYR A 82 -26.98 -8.81 -2.58
CA TYR A 82 -25.70 -8.36 -2.02
C TYR A 82 -25.03 -7.26 -2.85
N TRP A 83 -25.61 -6.82 -3.96
CA TRP A 83 -25.02 -5.75 -4.77
C TRP A 83 -25.06 -4.41 -4.02
N GLY A 84 -23.89 -3.81 -3.81
CA GLY A 84 -23.73 -2.54 -3.12
C GLY A 84 -22.27 -2.25 -2.85
N THR A 85 -21.98 -1.28 -1.99
CA THR A 85 -20.62 -0.87 -1.61
C THR A 85 -20.24 -1.38 -0.21
N SER A 86 -18.95 -1.31 0.13
CA SER A 86 -18.41 -1.71 1.44
C SER A 86 -18.67 -3.19 1.75
N THR A 87 -19.36 -3.50 2.85
CA THR A 87 -19.61 -4.86 3.34
C THR A 87 -20.41 -5.70 2.35
N THR A 88 -21.42 -5.11 1.69
CA THR A 88 -22.27 -5.82 0.73
C THR A 88 -21.48 -6.22 -0.53
N PHE A 89 -20.57 -5.36 -1.00
CA PHE A 89 -19.68 -5.70 -2.12
C PHE A 89 -18.83 -6.94 -1.85
N ILE A 90 -18.26 -7.07 -0.64
CA ILE A 90 -17.44 -8.24 -0.30
C ILE A 90 -18.31 -9.49 -0.21
N LEU A 91 -19.52 -9.39 0.36
CA LEU A 91 -20.50 -10.49 0.36
C LEU A 91 -20.88 -10.90 -1.07
N TRP A 92 -21.07 -9.92 -1.97
CA TRP A 92 -21.34 -10.16 -3.39
C TRP A 92 -20.20 -10.92 -4.07
N LEU A 93 -18.94 -10.52 -3.82
CA LEU A 93 -17.76 -11.24 -4.32
C LEU A 93 -17.66 -12.67 -3.76
N CYS A 94 -18.09 -12.88 -2.51
CA CYS A 94 -18.09 -14.20 -1.88
C CYS A 94 -19.23 -15.10 -2.36
N TYR A 95 -20.32 -14.55 -2.91
CA TYR A 95 -21.56 -15.30 -3.20
C TYR A 95 -21.31 -16.48 -4.14
N ILE A 96 -20.67 -16.23 -5.29
CA ILE A 96 -20.37 -17.30 -6.25
C ILE A 96 -19.45 -18.37 -5.63
N PRO A 97 -18.25 -18.03 -5.13
CA PRO A 97 -17.35 -19.07 -4.65
C PRO A 97 -17.83 -19.78 -3.37
N ALA A 98 -18.53 -19.08 -2.47
CA ALA A 98 -18.95 -19.67 -1.19
C ALA A 98 -20.34 -20.32 -1.25
N LYS A 99 -21.36 -19.68 -1.85
CA LYS A 99 -22.75 -20.20 -1.88
C LYS A 99 -23.04 -21.05 -3.10
N VAL A 100 -22.57 -20.64 -4.29
CA VAL A 100 -22.85 -21.39 -5.54
C VAL A 100 -21.91 -22.58 -5.70
N LEU A 101 -20.60 -22.38 -5.50
CA LEU A 101 -19.59 -23.45 -5.64
C LEU A 101 -19.37 -24.24 -4.35
N GLY A 102 -19.85 -23.75 -3.20
CA GLY A 102 -19.70 -24.44 -1.91
C GLY A 102 -18.25 -24.54 -1.42
N LEU A 103 -17.36 -23.63 -1.84
CA LEU A 103 -15.95 -23.70 -1.47
C LEU A 103 -15.74 -23.41 0.02
N SER A 104 -14.76 -24.10 0.60
CA SER A 104 -14.39 -23.89 2.00
C SER A 104 -13.79 -22.51 2.25
N TYR A 105 -13.84 -22.07 3.50
CA TYR A 105 -13.27 -20.80 3.93
C TYR A 105 -11.75 -20.70 3.68
N ILE A 106 -11.03 -21.81 3.80
CA ILE A 106 -9.59 -21.87 3.47
C ILE A 106 -9.37 -21.53 2.00
N THR A 107 -10.14 -22.12 1.10
CA THR A 107 -10.08 -21.82 -0.34
C THR A 107 -10.44 -20.37 -0.61
N GLY A 108 -11.44 -19.82 0.08
CA GLY A 108 -11.78 -18.40 0.01
C GLY A 108 -10.63 -17.47 0.40
N ASN A 109 -9.94 -17.77 1.50
CA ASN A 109 -8.77 -17.00 1.91
C ASN A 109 -7.63 -17.10 0.91
N ILE A 110 -7.38 -18.28 0.33
CA ILE A 110 -6.37 -18.44 -0.73
C ILE A 110 -6.75 -17.65 -2.00
N LEU A 111 -8.03 -17.59 -2.37
CA LEU A 111 -8.49 -16.83 -3.54
C LEU A 111 -8.31 -15.32 -3.34
N PHE A 112 -8.71 -14.78 -2.19
CA PHE A 112 -8.50 -13.37 -1.89
C PHE A 112 -7.02 -13.04 -1.64
N GLY A 113 -6.29 -13.93 -0.96
CA GLY A 113 -4.84 -13.84 -0.79
C GLY A 113 -4.08 -13.89 -2.13
N ALA A 114 -4.58 -14.62 -3.12
CA ALA A 114 -4.02 -14.56 -4.47
C ALA A 114 -4.12 -13.15 -5.07
N LEU A 115 -5.24 -12.46 -4.90
CA LEU A 115 -5.38 -11.05 -5.31
C LEU A 115 -4.43 -10.14 -4.53
N GLY A 116 -4.35 -10.33 -3.21
CA GLY A 116 -3.38 -9.63 -2.36
C GLY A 116 -1.95 -9.78 -2.86
N PHE A 117 -1.51 -11.01 -3.14
CA PHE A 117 -0.20 -11.30 -3.70
C PHE A 117 0.01 -10.67 -5.09
N VAL A 118 -1.00 -10.68 -5.96
CA VAL A 118 -0.91 -9.98 -7.26
C VAL A 118 -0.63 -8.49 -7.05
N GLY A 119 -1.25 -7.87 -6.04
CA GLY A 119 -0.93 -6.51 -5.63
C GLY A 119 0.52 -6.35 -5.19
N ILE A 120 1.01 -7.24 -4.31
CA ILE A 120 2.40 -7.22 -3.81
C ILE A 120 3.37 -7.31 -4.99
N ARG A 121 3.11 -8.22 -5.94
CA ARG A 121 3.89 -8.38 -7.16
C ARG A 121 3.92 -7.13 -8.02
N TYR A 122 2.79 -6.43 -8.20
CA TYR A 122 2.77 -5.19 -8.99
C TYR A 122 3.65 -4.11 -8.37
N ILE A 123 3.58 -3.93 -7.04
CA ILE A 123 4.43 -2.97 -6.33
C ILE A 123 5.90 -3.41 -6.35
N TYR A 124 6.18 -4.70 -6.20
CA TYR A 124 7.53 -5.26 -6.28
C TYR A 124 8.20 -4.97 -7.62
N ILE A 125 7.49 -5.23 -8.72
CA ILE A 125 7.97 -4.96 -10.08
C ILE A 125 8.14 -3.45 -10.31
N LEU A 126 7.19 -2.64 -9.83
CA LEU A 126 7.27 -1.17 -9.86
C LEU A 126 8.59 -0.67 -9.26
N VAL A 127 8.93 -1.14 -8.05
CA VAL A 127 10.18 -0.76 -7.37
C VAL A 127 11.40 -1.28 -8.12
N ALA A 128 11.40 -2.55 -8.54
CA ALA A 128 12.53 -3.16 -9.25
C ALA A 128 12.88 -2.43 -10.56
N VAL A 129 11.87 -2.00 -11.32
CA VAL A 129 12.04 -1.38 -12.64
C VAL A 129 12.35 0.12 -12.52
N HIS A 130 11.62 0.87 -11.70
CA HIS A 130 11.75 2.33 -11.64
C HIS A 130 12.80 2.80 -10.64
N PHE A 131 13.08 2.02 -9.60
CA PHE A 131 13.98 2.40 -8.51
C PHE A 131 15.06 1.33 -8.26
N PRO A 132 15.90 0.99 -9.26
CA PRO A 132 16.89 -0.09 -9.15
C PRO A 132 17.99 0.17 -8.11
N MET A 133 18.15 1.42 -7.67
CA MET A 133 19.18 1.83 -6.71
C MET A 133 18.71 1.59 -5.28
N ASN A 134 19.32 0.62 -4.62
CA ASN A 134 18.92 0.19 -3.28
C ASN A 134 19.66 0.90 -2.15
N HIS A 135 19.04 1.11 -1.00
CA HIS A 135 19.70 1.58 0.23
C HIS A 135 19.89 0.44 1.22
N LYS A 136 20.86 0.54 2.14
CA LYS A 136 21.04 -0.43 3.22
C LYS A 136 20.72 0.24 4.55
N VAL A 137 19.88 -0.40 5.36
CA VAL A 137 19.58 0.01 6.74
C VAL A 137 20.18 -1.05 7.64
N LEU A 138 21.10 -0.67 8.55
CA LEU A 138 21.83 -1.63 9.39
C LEU A 138 22.49 -2.77 8.59
N ASN A 139 23.11 -2.44 7.45
CA ASN A 139 23.69 -3.37 6.48
C ASN A 139 22.71 -4.30 5.74
N ILE A 140 21.41 -4.25 6.03
CA ILE A 140 20.37 -5.01 5.36
C ILE A 140 19.83 -4.21 4.16
N PRO A 141 19.77 -4.79 2.95
CA PRO A 141 19.21 -4.09 1.79
C PRO A 141 17.72 -3.82 1.99
N LEU A 142 17.27 -2.58 1.77
CA LEU A 142 15.87 -2.18 1.96
C LEU A 142 14.95 -2.92 0.98
N PHE A 143 15.33 -2.98 -0.30
CA PHE A 143 14.70 -3.83 -1.31
C PHE A 143 15.50 -5.14 -1.47
N PRO A 144 14.88 -6.33 -1.48
CA PRO A 144 13.46 -6.61 -1.37
C PRO A 144 12.93 -6.78 0.06
N THR A 145 13.77 -6.62 1.09
CA THR A 145 13.46 -6.98 2.48
C THR A 145 12.17 -6.36 3.03
N VAL A 146 11.88 -5.09 2.70
CA VAL A 146 10.65 -4.40 3.15
C VAL A 146 9.37 -5.09 2.69
N PHE A 147 9.41 -5.88 1.61
CA PHE A 147 8.25 -6.62 1.13
C PHE A 147 7.92 -7.83 2.01
N TYR A 148 8.81 -8.26 2.91
CA TYR A 148 8.56 -9.35 3.85
C TYR A 148 7.90 -8.90 5.15
N PHE A 149 7.48 -7.64 5.22
CA PHE A 149 6.68 -7.10 6.31
C PHE A 149 5.46 -7.98 6.60
N LEU A 150 5.33 -8.41 7.85
CA LEU A 150 4.30 -9.33 8.29
C LEU A 150 2.93 -8.67 8.17
N ASN A 151 2.83 -7.38 8.52
CA ASN A 151 1.57 -6.64 8.46
C ASN A 151 1.03 -6.60 7.04
N LEU A 152 1.90 -6.35 6.05
CA LEU A 152 1.56 -6.34 4.64
C LEU A 152 0.92 -7.67 4.23
N HIS A 153 1.59 -8.78 4.54
CA HIS A 153 1.10 -10.10 4.16
C HIS A 153 -0.14 -10.51 4.95
N PHE A 154 -0.18 -10.26 6.25
CA PHE A 154 -1.28 -10.68 7.12
C PHE A 154 -2.63 -10.09 6.69
N TRP A 155 -2.71 -8.76 6.49
CA TRP A 155 -4.00 -8.13 6.15
C TRP A 155 -4.40 -8.29 4.69
N THR A 156 -3.51 -8.74 3.81
CA THR A 156 -3.82 -8.94 2.38
C THR A 156 -4.02 -10.41 2.01
N ALA A 157 -3.93 -11.34 2.98
CA ALA A 157 -3.89 -12.77 2.73
C ALA A 157 -5.24 -13.52 2.89
N GLY A 158 -6.36 -12.81 3.07
CA GLY A 158 -7.65 -13.45 3.30
C GLY A 158 -8.84 -12.66 2.79
N VAL A 159 -10.02 -13.27 2.93
CA VAL A 159 -11.30 -12.70 2.52
C VAL A 159 -11.55 -11.41 3.28
N GLY A 160 -11.66 -10.29 2.58
CA GLY A 160 -11.93 -9.01 3.22
C GLY A 160 -11.72 -7.83 2.30
N LYS A 161 -12.14 -6.66 2.80
CA LYS A 161 -11.99 -5.38 2.10
C LYS A 161 -10.52 -5.07 1.81
N ASP A 162 -9.60 -5.42 2.71
CA ASP A 162 -8.21 -4.97 2.62
C ASP A 162 -7.44 -5.62 1.47
N ALA A 163 -7.62 -6.92 1.24
CA ALA A 163 -7.03 -7.62 0.10
C ALA A 163 -7.47 -7.01 -1.23
N ILE A 164 -8.77 -6.72 -1.38
CA ILE A 164 -9.34 -6.12 -2.60
C ILE A 164 -8.85 -4.68 -2.79
N CYS A 165 -8.91 -3.85 -1.74
CA CYS A 165 -8.44 -2.46 -1.82
C CYS A 165 -6.94 -2.39 -2.10
N PHE A 166 -6.13 -3.21 -1.44
CA PHE A 166 -4.68 -3.25 -1.65
C PHE A 166 -4.34 -3.68 -3.09
N TRP A 167 -4.97 -4.76 -3.56
CA TRP A 167 -4.80 -5.22 -4.93
C TRP A 167 -5.24 -4.16 -5.95
N GLY A 168 -6.41 -3.55 -5.75
CA GLY A 168 -6.93 -2.49 -6.61
C GLY A 168 -6.03 -1.26 -6.66
N ILE A 169 -5.55 -0.78 -5.50
CA ILE A 169 -4.58 0.33 -5.42
C ILE A 169 -3.28 -0.02 -6.16
N ALA A 170 -2.73 -1.22 -5.94
CA ALA A 170 -1.51 -1.65 -6.59
C ALA A 170 -1.68 -1.79 -8.12
N TRP A 171 -2.80 -2.36 -8.56
CA TRP A 171 -3.12 -2.49 -9.98
C TRP A 171 -3.32 -1.12 -10.63
N PHE A 172 -3.99 -0.20 -9.93
CA PHE A 172 -4.17 1.18 -10.37
C PHE A 172 -2.82 1.89 -10.59
N LEU A 173 -1.92 1.86 -9.59
CA LEU A 173 -0.57 2.43 -9.71
C LEU A 173 0.22 1.78 -10.86
N PHE A 174 0.06 0.47 -11.06
CA PHE A 174 0.72 -0.25 -12.13
C PHE A 174 0.18 0.13 -13.53
N ALA A 175 -1.12 0.39 -13.64
CA ALA A 175 -1.76 0.84 -14.87
C ALA A 175 -1.35 2.27 -15.23
N LEU A 176 -1.23 3.17 -14.24
CA LEU A 176 -0.84 4.57 -14.43
C LEU A 176 0.55 4.76 -15.07
N GLN A 177 1.46 3.78 -14.94
CA GLN A 177 2.75 3.83 -15.64
C GLN A 177 2.59 3.97 -17.17
N GLN A 178 1.50 3.43 -17.72
CA GLN A 178 1.18 3.50 -19.15
C GLN A 178 -0.28 3.91 -19.31
N TYR A 179 -0.66 5.04 -18.71
CA TYR A 179 -2.06 5.49 -18.61
C TYR A 179 -2.77 5.55 -19.98
N LYS A 180 -2.07 5.86 -21.09
CA LYS A 180 -2.66 5.90 -22.44
C LYS A 180 -3.13 4.52 -22.93
N SER A 181 -2.36 3.46 -22.69
CA SER A 181 -2.70 2.10 -23.18
C SER A 181 -3.44 1.25 -22.15
N ARG A 182 -3.31 1.59 -20.85
CA ARG A 182 -3.89 0.83 -19.74
C ARG A 182 -4.99 1.58 -18.99
N TRP A 183 -5.60 2.60 -19.60
CA TRP A 183 -6.67 3.39 -18.96
C TRP A 183 -7.82 2.50 -18.46
N TRP A 184 -8.20 1.48 -19.22
CA TRP A 184 -9.26 0.54 -18.83
C TRP A 184 -8.90 -0.27 -17.59
N GLN A 185 -7.63 -0.65 -17.42
CA GLN A 185 -7.14 -1.32 -16.21
C GLN A 185 -7.25 -0.40 -15.00
N ALA A 186 -6.92 0.88 -15.18
CA ALA A 186 -7.05 1.88 -14.13
C ALA A 186 -8.52 2.06 -13.71
N VAL A 187 -9.46 2.10 -14.66
CA VAL A 187 -10.90 2.20 -14.38
C VAL A 187 -11.42 0.97 -13.61
N ILE A 188 -11.06 -0.24 -14.05
CA ILE A 188 -11.48 -1.46 -13.34
C ILE A 188 -10.88 -1.50 -11.93
N ALA A 189 -9.60 -1.16 -11.79
CA ALA A 189 -8.95 -1.09 -10.49
C ALA A 189 -9.66 -0.10 -9.54
N LEU A 190 -9.99 1.10 -10.03
CA LEU A 190 -10.74 2.11 -9.27
C LEU A 190 -12.14 1.62 -8.89
N PHE A 191 -12.82 0.89 -9.78
CA PHE A 191 -14.12 0.29 -9.48
C PHE A 191 -14.02 -0.63 -8.25
N PHE A 192 -13.04 -1.55 -8.21
CA PHE A 192 -12.88 -2.45 -7.07
C PHE A 192 -12.54 -1.70 -5.77
N VAL A 193 -11.68 -0.69 -5.84
CA VAL A 193 -11.33 0.12 -4.66
C VAL A 193 -12.56 0.88 -4.15
N TYR A 194 -13.30 1.54 -5.05
CA TYR A 194 -14.50 2.31 -4.68
C TYR A 194 -15.61 1.41 -4.13
N MET A 195 -15.87 0.27 -4.78
CA MET A 195 -16.90 -0.65 -4.32
C MET A 195 -16.53 -1.28 -2.98
N ALA A 196 -15.27 -1.62 -2.72
CA ALA A 196 -14.84 -2.16 -1.44
C ALA A 196 -14.71 -1.09 -0.34
N ARG A 197 -14.25 0.12 -0.66
CA ARG A 197 -14.10 1.28 0.24
C ARG A 197 -14.34 2.60 -0.52
N PRO A 198 -15.57 3.13 -0.50
CA PRO A 198 -15.94 4.33 -1.26
C PRO A 198 -15.04 5.54 -1.00
N HIS A 199 -14.73 5.81 0.27
CA HIS A 199 -13.87 6.92 0.68
C HIS A 199 -12.44 6.81 0.10
N MET A 200 -11.86 5.60 0.10
CA MET A 200 -10.54 5.35 -0.51
C MET A 200 -10.59 5.47 -2.03
N GLY A 201 -11.66 4.97 -2.66
CA GLY A 201 -11.86 5.09 -4.10
C GLY A 201 -11.95 6.55 -4.54
N GLN A 202 -12.73 7.36 -3.84
CA GLN A 202 -12.88 8.80 -4.12
C GLN A 202 -11.54 9.53 -4.00
N ALA A 203 -10.77 9.25 -2.93
CA ALA A 203 -9.45 9.87 -2.74
C ALA A 203 -8.45 9.48 -3.83
N LEU A 204 -8.52 8.24 -4.33
CA LEU A 204 -7.66 7.78 -5.42
C LEU A 204 -8.04 8.41 -6.76
N ILE A 205 -9.35 8.53 -7.05
CA ILE A 205 -9.86 9.24 -8.24
C ILE A 205 -9.41 10.70 -8.21
N GLY A 206 -9.63 11.39 -7.08
CA GLY A 206 -9.26 12.79 -6.91
C GLY A 206 -7.75 13.01 -7.07
N GLY A 207 -6.93 12.21 -6.38
CA GLY A 207 -5.48 12.34 -6.46
C GLY A 207 -4.90 11.97 -7.82
N ALA A 208 -5.47 10.99 -8.52
CA ALA A 208 -5.07 10.66 -9.88
C ALA A 208 -5.43 11.75 -10.89
N THR A 209 -6.64 12.29 -10.78
CA THR A 209 -7.12 13.39 -11.62
C THR A 209 -6.20 14.59 -11.47
N LEU A 210 -5.88 14.98 -10.22
CA LEU A 210 -4.93 16.04 -9.94
C LEU A 210 -3.52 15.74 -10.48
N ALA A 211 -3.01 14.53 -10.30
CA ALA A 211 -1.69 14.17 -10.78
C ALA A 211 -1.57 14.21 -12.30
N ILE A 212 -2.58 13.71 -13.02
CA ILE A 212 -2.65 13.77 -14.49
C ILE A 212 -2.66 15.24 -14.94
N PHE A 213 -3.44 16.09 -14.29
CA PHE A 213 -3.44 17.51 -14.60
C PHE A 213 -2.10 18.20 -14.31
N LEU A 214 -1.46 17.91 -13.19
CA LEU A 214 -0.13 18.45 -12.88
C LEU A 214 0.92 17.99 -13.90
N GLY A 215 0.82 16.74 -14.38
CA GLY A 215 1.69 16.17 -15.41
C GLY A 215 1.37 16.58 -16.85
N SER A 216 0.21 17.18 -17.12
CA SER A 216 -0.19 17.64 -18.45
C SER A 216 0.48 18.97 -18.83
N GLU A 217 0.60 19.29 -20.12
CA GLU A 217 1.13 20.57 -20.61
C GLU A 217 0.14 21.75 -20.49
N MET A 218 -0.93 21.59 -19.70
CA MET A 218 -1.93 22.64 -19.54
C MET A 218 -1.35 23.93 -18.94
N LYS A 219 -1.96 25.07 -19.28
CA LYS A 219 -1.62 26.39 -18.75
C LYS A 219 -1.68 26.39 -17.20
N VAL A 220 -0.70 27.01 -16.56
CA VAL A 220 -0.50 27.00 -15.10
C VAL A 220 -1.73 27.46 -14.32
N TYR A 221 -2.47 28.47 -14.81
CA TYR A 221 -3.69 28.95 -14.16
C TYR A 221 -4.77 27.86 -13.99
N PHE A 222 -4.99 27.02 -15.02
CA PHE A 222 -5.93 25.89 -14.91
C PHE A 222 -5.47 24.85 -13.88
N LYS A 223 -4.15 24.63 -13.76
CA LYS A 223 -3.60 23.73 -12.72
C LYS A 223 -3.85 24.26 -11.32
N ILE A 224 -3.72 25.58 -11.11
CA ILE A 224 -3.97 26.23 -9.82
C ILE A 224 -5.46 26.14 -9.44
N VAL A 225 -6.36 26.53 -10.35
CA VAL A 225 -7.82 26.49 -10.10
C VAL A 225 -8.28 25.07 -9.77
N MET A 226 -7.84 24.08 -10.55
CA MET A 226 -8.21 22.68 -10.31
C MET A 226 -7.60 22.11 -9.02
N GLY A 227 -6.37 22.52 -8.68
CA GLY A 227 -5.75 22.20 -7.40
C GLY A 227 -6.57 22.72 -6.22
N ILE A 228 -7.03 23.97 -6.30
CA ILE A 228 -7.91 24.57 -5.29
C ILE A 228 -9.24 23.83 -5.20
N VAL A 229 -9.88 23.52 -6.34
CA VAL A 229 -11.15 22.77 -6.38
C VAL A 229 -11.02 21.39 -5.72
N ALA A 230 -9.92 20.68 -5.94
CA ALA A 230 -9.74 19.36 -5.34
C ALA A 230 -9.36 19.41 -3.86
N ILE A 231 -8.61 20.44 -3.41
CA ILE A 231 -8.39 20.69 -1.98
C ILE A 231 -9.71 21.01 -1.29
N LEU A 232 -10.55 21.87 -1.88
CA LEU A 232 -11.88 22.19 -1.37
C LEU A 232 -12.81 20.97 -1.36
N GLY A 233 -12.83 20.20 -2.45
CA GLY A 233 -13.61 18.97 -2.54
C GLY A 233 -13.18 17.92 -1.51
N THR A 234 -11.87 17.80 -1.27
CA THR A 234 -11.33 16.97 -0.18
C THR A 234 -11.82 17.47 1.17
N TYR A 235 -11.68 18.76 1.45
CA TYR A 235 -12.07 19.37 2.73
C TYR A 235 -13.56 19.14 3.05
N LEU A 236 -14.45 19.34 2.07
CA LEU A 236 -15.88 19.12 2.23
C LEU A 236 -16.27 17.66 2.50
N LEU A 237 -15.45 16.71 2.03
CA LEU A 237 -15.68 15.27 2.23
C LEU A 237 -15.03 14.73 3.51
N LEU A 238 -14.23 15.51 4.23
CA LEU A 238 -13.51 15.06 5.42
C LEU A 238 -14.47 14.61 6.53
N ASP A 239 -15.49 15.41 6.83
CA ASP A 239 -16.40 15.11 7.95
C ASP A 239 -17.24 13.86 7.69
N SER A 240 -17.80 13.74 6.48
CA SER A 240 -18.55 12.54 6.06
C SER A 240 -17.67 11.29 6.03
N THR A 241 -16.41 11.42 5.56
CA THR A 241 -15.45 10.32 5.58
C THR A 241 -15.08 9.92 7.01
N ALA A 242 -14.86 10.90 7.88
CA ALA A 242 -14.51 10.66 9.28
C ALA A 242 -15.65 9.97 10.04
N GLU A 243 -16.89 10.39 9.81
CA GLU A 243 -18.08 9.74 10.39
C GLU A 243 -18.20 8.28 9.92
N PHE A 244 -18.06 8.03 8.62
CA PHE A 244 -18.08 6.67 8.08
C PHE A 244 -16.99 5.78 8.68
N LEU A 245 -15.77 6.30 8.80
CA LEU A 245 -14.64 5.58 9.39
C LEU A 245 -14.87 5.25 10.87
N ARG A 246 -15.45 6.19 11.63
CA ARG A 246 -15.83 5.95 13.03
C ARG A 246 -16.88 4.85 13.16
N VAL A 247 -17.89 4.84 12.28
CA VAL A 247 -18.89 3.76 12.25
C VAL A 247 -18.25 2.42 11.90
N GLU A 248 -17.33 2.38 10.94
CA GLU A 248 -16.61 1.17 10.55
C GLU A 248 -15.74 0.64 11.71
N GLU A 249 -15.03 1.53 12.41
CA GLU A 249 -14.23 1.19 13.60
C GLU A 249 -15.09 0.60 14.72
N LEU A 250 -16.16 1.28 15.14
CA LEU A 250 -17.08 0.80 16.17
C LEU A 250 -17.67 -0.57 15.83
N THR A 251 -17.91 -0.82 14.54
CA THR A 251 -18.43 -2.10 14.08
C THR A 251 -17.38 -3.22 14.17
N ILE A 252 -16.12 -2.92 13.83
CA ILE A 252 -15.01 -3.86 13.99
C ILE A 252 -14.81 -4.18 15.47
N GLU A 253 -14.83 -3.15 16.33
CA GLU A 253 -14.71 -3.32 17.78
C GLU A 253 -15.86 -4.15 18.37
N ALA A 254 -17.09 -3.97 17.90
CA ALA A 254 -18.22 -4.80 18.34
C ALA A 254 -18.05 -6.28 17.94
N LEU A 255 -17.46 -6.55 16.77
CA LEU A 255 -17.17 -7.91 16.30
C LEU A 255 -16.04 -8.56 17.10
N THR A 256 -15.00 -7.80 17.47
CA THR A 256 -13.90 -8.30 18.30
C THR A 256 -14.26 -8.34 19.79
N GLY A 257 -15.11 -7.44 20.27
CA GLY A 257 -15.57 -7.35 21.66
C GLY A 257 -16.42 -8.55 22.12
N LYS A 258 -17.13 -9.20 21.19
CA LYS A 258 -17.74 -10.53 21.45
C LYS A 258 -16.70 -11.63 21.71
N SER A 259 -15.49 -11.50 21.16
CA SER A 259 -14.34 -12.39 21.43
C SER A 259 -13.66 -12.03 22.75
N GLU A 260 -13.57 -10.73 23.08
CA GLU A 260 -13.02 -10.24 24.34
C GLU A 260 -13.81 -10.68 25.58
N MET A 261 -15.12 -10.92 25.48
CA MET A 261 -15.89 -11.49 26.61
C MET A 261 -15.40 -12.90 26.99
N THR A 262 -14.82 -13.64 26.04
CA THR A 262 -14.21 -14.97 26.28
C THR A 262 -12.77 -14.83 26.79
N ALA A 263 -12.02 -13.82 26.33
CA ALA A 263 -10.64 -13.55 26.77
C ALA A 263 -10.55 -12.83 28.13
N ARG A 264 -11.59 -12.09 28.55
CA ARG A 264 -11.67 -11.42 29.87
C ARG A 264 -11.62 -12.41 31.04
N ASN A 265 -11.94 -13.68 30.83
CA ASN A 265 -11.83 -14.71 31.86
C ASN A 265 -10.39 -15.24 32.06
N LEU A 266 -9.40 -14.82 31.26
CA LEU A 266 -8.04 -15.36 31.32
C LEU A 266 -6.90 -14.34 31.49
N SER A 267 -7.14 -13.02 31.46
CA SER A 267 -6.10 -12.05 31.84
C SER A 267 -6.68 -10.72 32.28
N GLY A 268 -6.50 -10.39 33.56
CA GLY A 268 -6.88 -9.10 34.13
C GLY A 268 -6.05 -7.92 33.59
N ARG A 269 -6.68 -6.74 33.63
CA ARG A 269 -6.24 -5.39 33.19
C ARG A 269 -6.58 -5.01 31.74
N SER A 270 -7.59 -4.13 31.64
CA SER A 270 -7.83 -3.10 30.62
C SER A 270 -7.14 -3.30 29.25
N VAL A 271 -7.92 -3.70 28.25
CA VAL A 271 -7.50 -3.85 26.86
C VAL A 271 -7.00 -2.51 26.30
N GLY A 272 -5.67 -2.37 26.18
CA GLY A 272 -4.95 -1.12 25.88
C GLY A 272 -4.73 -0.79 24.40
N SER A 273 -5.72 -1.00 23.53
CA SER A 273 -5.63 -0.70 22.09
C SER A 273 -6.33 0.60 21.67
N ALA A 274 -7.29 1.08 22.47
CA ALA A 274 -8.03 2.31 22.22
C ALA A 274 -7.27 3.55 22.75
N LEU A 275 -7.18 4.58 21.92
CA LEU A 275 -6.51 5.85 22.24
C LEU A 275 -7.51 7.00 22.20
N ASP A 276 -7.50 7.86 23.21
CA ASP A 276 -8.27 9.11 23.13
C ASP A 276 -7.53 10.11 22.23
N ILE A 277 -7.96 10.19 20.98
CA ILE A 277 -7.43 11.11 19.96
C ILE A 277 -8.03 12.52 20.08
N THR A 278 -9.05 12.74 20.91
CA THR A 278 -9.77 14.01 21.00
C THR A 278 -8.88 15.12 21.55
N GLY A 279 -8.05 14.79 22.53
CA GLY A 279 -7.10 15.72 23.15
C GLY A 279 -5.76 15.87 22.41
N TYR A 280 -5.53 15.15 21.30
CA TYR A 280 -4.22 15.16 20.63
C TYR A 280 -4.06 16.36 19.69
N SER A 281 -2.87 16.97 19.72
CA SER A 281 -2.47 17.96 18.72
C SER A 281 -2.31 17.32 17.34
N LEU A 282 -2.42 18.12 16.26
CA LEU A 282 -2.31 17.62 14.88
C LEU A 282 -1.03 16.79 14.64
N PRO A 283 0.18 17.22 15.09
CA PRO A 283 1.39 16.41 14.93
C PRO A 283 1.35 15.10 15.71
N MET A 284 0.71 15.09 16.89
CA MET A 284 0.58 13.87 17.71
C MET A 284 -0.39 12.86 17.09
N LYS A 285 -1.48 13.34 16.47
CA LYS A 285 -2.40 12.50 15.67
C LYS A 285 -1.69 11.87 14.48
N LEU A 286 -0.94 12.68 13.72
CA LEU A 286 -0.15 12.20 12.59
C LEU A 286 0.89 11.16 13.03
N PHE A 287 1.60 11.43 14.12
CA PHE A 287 2.59 10.50 14.67
C PHE A 287 1.94 9.17 15.09
N THR A 288 0.80 9.25 15.77
CA THR A 288 0.05 8.08 16.23
C THR A 288 -0.40 7.22 15.05
N TYR A 289 -1.00 7.82 14.03
CA TYR A 289 -1.46 7.10 12.85
C TYR A 289 -0.30 6.47 12.04
N LEU A 290 0.81 7.20 11.84
CA LEU A 290 1.90 6.73 10.99
C LEU A 290 2.85 5.75 11.70
N PHE A 291 3.12 5.94 12.99
CA PHE A 291 4.25 5.27 13.66
C PHE A 291 3.87 4.42 14.88
N ARG A 292 2.62 4.47 15.38
CA ARG A 292 2.19 3.55 16.44
C ARG A 292 1.50 2.30 15.86
N PRO A 293 1.57 1.13 16.54
CA PRO A 293 2.25 0.88 17.82
C PRO A 293 3.79 0.89 17.69
N LEU A 294 4.45 1.45 18.70
CA LEU A 294 5.89 1.25 18.91
C LEU A 294 6.11 0.06 19.87
N PHE A 295 7.37 -0.28 20.17
CA PHE A 295 7.70 -1.39 21.07
C PHE A 295 7.03 -1.27 22.45
N VAL A 296 6.81 -0.04 22.93
CA VAL A 296 6.14 0.26 24.20
C VAL A 296 4.64 -0.03 24.19
N ASP A 297 4.02 -0.02 23.00
CA ASP A 297 2.58 -0.25 22.80
C ASP A 297 2.27 -1.71 22.44
N ALA A 298 3.28 -2.57 22.40
CA ALA A 298 3.15 -3.95 21.96
C ALA A 298 2.49 -4.82 23.04
N HIS A 299 1.16 -4.96 22.95
CA HIS A 299 0.37 -5.78 23.88
C HIS A 299 0.08 -7.20 23.38
N ASN A 300 0.40 -7.52 22.12
CA ASN A 300 0.26 -8.85 21.53
C ASN A 300 1.31 -9.11 20.45
N PHE A 301 1.40 -10.36 19.99
CA PHE A 301 2.36 -10.79 18.96
C PHE A 301 2.26 -9.93 17.68
N VAL A 302 1.05 -9.62 17.21
CA VAL A 302 0.82 -8.83 15.99
C VAL A 302 1.32 -7.39 16.15
N ALA A 303 1.05 -6.77 17.29
CA ALA A 303 1.51 -5.42 17.64
C ALA A 303 3.04 -5.37 17.80
N PHE A 304 3.64 -6.40 18.40
CA PHE A 304 5.09 -6.50 18.53
C PHE A 304 5.80 -6.53 17.17
N PHE A 305 5.39 -7.40 16.25
CA PHE A 305 6.00 -7.43 14.92
C PHE A 305 5.77 -6.15 14.13
N SER A 306 4.56 -5.58 14.25
CA SER A 306 4.24 -4.32 13.56
C SER A 306 5.03 -3.14 14.10
N SER A 307 5.50 -3.19 15.35
CA SER A 307 6.38 -2.16 15.91
C SER A 307 7.74 -2.07 15.22
N PHE A 308 8.29 -3.19 14.71
CA PHE A 308 9.51 -3.16 13.90
C PHE A 308 9.30 -2.45 12.57
N GLU A 309 8.18 -2.72 11.90
CA GLU A 309 7.81 -2.06 10.65
C GLU A 309 7.63 -0.56 10.86
N ASN A 310 6.97 -0.19 11.95
CA ASN A 310 6.72 1.20 12.31
C ASN A 310 8.01 1.96 12.67
N ALA A 311 8.93 1.30 13.38
CA ALA A 311 10.25 1.85 13.62
C ALA A 311 11.02 2.10 12.31
N LEU A 312 10.91 1.20 11.32
CA LEU A 312 11.49 1.43 9.99
C LEU A 312 10.82 2.62 9.29
N TYR A 313 9.49 2.74 9.33
CA TYR A 313 8.78 3.89 8.75
C TYR A 313 9.18 5.21 9.41
N LEU A 314 9.38 5.21 10.73
CA LEU A 314 9.87 6.37 11.46
C LEU A 314 11.28 6.76 11.01
N TRP A 315 12.19 5.79 10.93
CA TRP A 315 13.55 6.01 10.42
C TRP A 315 13.55 6.54 8.97
N LEU A 316 12.71 5.96 8.10
CA LEU A 316 12.53 6.41 6.72
C LEU A 316 11.97 7.82 6.62
N SER A 317 11.15 8.24 7.59
CA SER A 317 10.61 9.61 7.64
C SER A 317 11.71 10.63 7.92
N PHE A 318 12.66 10.32 8.81
CA PHE A 318 13.87 11.15 8.99
C PHE A 318 14.75 11.16 7.74
N PHE A 319 14.84 10.03 7.02
CA PHE A 319 15.53 9.97 5.73
C PHE A 319 14.87 10.90 4.70
N ILE A 320 13.54 10.92 4.60
CA ILE A 320 12.80 11.84 3.73
C ILE A 320 13.12 13.29 4.12
N TYR A 321 12.94 13.63 5.40
CA TYR A 321 13.14 14.99 5.90
C TYR A 321 14.54 15.54 5.58
N ARG A 322 15.57 14.69 5.63
CA ARG A 322 16.96 15.09 5.32
C ARG A 322 17.27 15.17 3.82
N ASN A 323 16.57 14.42 2.97
CA ASN A 323 16.97 14.21 1.57
C ASN A 323 15.92 14.63 0.53
N TRP A 324 14.77 15.19 0.94
CA TRP A 324 13.78 15.73 0.02
C TRP A 324 14.25 17.08 -0.55
N THR A 325 13.89 17.34 -1.80
CA THR A 325 14.14 18.62 -2.50
C THR A 325 12.94 18.95 -3.38
N PRO A 326 12.61 20.23 -3.63
CA PRO A 326 11.53 20.60 -4.55
C PRO A 326 11.71 20.02 -5.96
N GLU A 327 12.94 19.91 -6.44
CA GLU A 327 13.28 19.29 -7.71
C GLU A 327 12.89 17.81 -7.75
N ALA A 328 13.07 17.08 -6.63
CA ALA A 328 12.64 15.69 -6.54
C ALA A 328 11.12 15.54 -6.73
N ILE A 329 10.31 16.44 -6.16
CA ILE A 329 8.85 16.39 -6.32
C ILE A 329 8.46 16.68 -7.78
N ARG A 330 9.15 17.61 -8.43
CA ARG A 330 8.94 17.94 -9.84
C ARG A 330 9.27 16.76 -10.75
N ASP A 331 10.40 16.10 -10.52
CA ASP A 331 10.93 15.02 -11.37
C ASP A 331 10.32 13.64 -11.04
N MET A 332 9.42 13.59 -10.06
CA MET A 332 8.72 12.39 -9.64
C MET A 332 7.82 11.82 -10.77
N PRO A 333 7.81 10.49 -10.98
CA PRO A 333 6.97 9.87 -11.99
C PRO A 333 5.47 10.04 -11.69
N LEU A 334 4.65 10.09 -12.74
CA LEU A 334 3.21 10.40 -12.65
C LEU A 334 2.46 9.49 -11.68
N PHE A 335 2.68 8.18 -11.72
CA PHE A 335 2.01 7.23 -10.84
C PHE A 335 2.31 7.50 -9.36
N LEU A 336 3.53 7.98 -9.05
CA LEU A 336 3.93 8.30 -7.69
C LEU A 336 3.41 9.67 -7.24
N LYS A 337 3.31 10.64 -8.16
CA LYS A 337 2.57 11.90 -7.94
C LYS A 337 1.13 11.63 -7.54
N ALA A 338 0.43 10.76 -8.29
CA ALA A 338 -0.92 10.34 -7.93
C ALA A 338 -0.98 9.73 -6.53
N GLY A 339 -0.05 8.80 -6.23
CA GLY A 339 0.04 8.18 -4.91
C GLY A 339 0.23 9.17 -3.77
N ILE A 340 1.15 10.13 -3.88
CA ILE A 340 1.45 11.10 -2.82
C ILE A 340 0.32 12.12 -2.64
N ILE A 341 -0.29 12.57 -3.73
CA ILE A 341 -1.43 13.50 -3.69
C ILE A 341 -2.64 12.82 -3.06
N THR A 342 -2.84 11.51 -3.25
CA THR A 342 -3.86 10.75 -2.51
C THR A 342 -3.45 10.50 -1.05
N PHE A 343 -2.18 10.19 -0.80
CA PHE A 343 -1.68 9.83 0.53
C PHE A 343 -1.90 10.92 1.58
N VAL A 344 -1.64 12.19 1.25
CA VAL A 344 -1.71 13.30 2.21
C VAL A 344 -3.15 13.52 2.72
N PRO A 345 -4.17 13.76 1.85
CA PRO A 345 -5.57 13.83 2.25
C PRO A 345 -6.07 12.64 3.06
N VAL A 346 -5.78 11.43 2.61
CA VAL A 346 -6.26 10.20 3.29
C VAL A 346 -5.64 10.08 4.67
N THR A 347 -4.35 10.39 4.80
CA THR A 347 -3.66 10.41 6.10
C THR A 347 -4.30 11.42 7.04
N LEU A 348 -4.63 12.62 6.55
CA LEU A 348 -5.30 13.65 7.34
C LEU A 348 -6.72 13.25 7.78
N ALA A 349 -7.46 12.55 6.91
CA ALA A 349 -8.78 12.02 7.26
C ALA A 349 -8.67 10.92 8.32
N PHE A 350 -7.79 9.94 8.10
CA PHE A 350 -7.67 8.75 8.95
C PHE A 350 -7.15 9.08 10.34
N MET A 351 -6.18 9.98 10.46
CA MET A 351 -5.64 10.38 11.77
C MET A 351 -6.65 11.13 12.66
N ASN A 352 -7.73 11.68 12.09
CA ASN A 352 -8.81 12.35 12.83
C ASN A 352 -9.99 11.43 13.14
N ALA A 353 -10.08 10.30 12.44
CA ALA A 353 -11.19 9.37 12.56
C ALA A 353 -10.87 8.18 13.46
N LEU A 354 -9.67 7.61 13.34
CA LEU A 354 -9.30 6.32 13.93
C LEU A 354 -8.66 6.47 15.30
N SER A 355 -9.19 5.78 16.31
CA SER A 355 -8.71 5.80 17.70
C SER A 355 -8.09 4.46 18.15
N ASN A 356 -8.34 3.36 17.44
CA ASN A 356 -7.89 2.01 17.77
C ASN A 356 -6.62 1.62 17.00
N LEU A 357 -5.56 1.25 17.70
CA LEU A 357 -4.28 0.87 17.11
C LEU A 357 -4.37 -0.33 16.14
N GLY A 358 -5.24 -1.31 16.42
CA GLY A 358 -5.46 -2.46 15.55
C GLY A 358 -6.12 -2.08 14.23
N VAL A 359 -7.12 -1.19 14.29
CA VAL A 359 -7.81 -0.66 13.09
C VAL A 359 -6.87 0.23 12.28
N ILE A 360 -6.10 1.10 12.95
CA ILE A 360 -5.07 1.93 12.33
C ILE A 360 -4.10 1.06 11.54
N MET A 361 -3.55 -0.01 12.14
CA MET A 361 -2.61 -0.90 11.47
C MET A 361 -3.17 -1.53 10.19
N ARG A 362 -4.43 -1.97 10.22
CA ARG A 362 -5.13 -2.54 9.07
C ARG A 362 -5.33 -1.51 7.96
N MET A 363 -5.86 -0.32 8.30
CA MET A 363 -6.15 0.73 7.33
C MET A 363 -4.87 1.37 6.74
N LYS A 364 -3.80 1.39 7.53
CA LYS A 364 -2.51 1.95 7.16
C LYS A 364 -1.82 1.19 6.03
N ASN A 365 -2.05 -0.12 5.89
CA ASN A 365 -1.47 -0.92 4.79
C ASN A 365 -1.81 -0.37 3.40
N MET A 366 -2.98 0.25 3.23
CA MET A 366 -3.39 0.84 1.96
C MET A 366 -2.62 2.11 1.61
N THR A 367 -2.18 2.86 2.62
CA THR A 367 -1.55 4.18 2.46
C THR A 367 -0.02 4.10 2.50
N MET A 368 0.55 3.18 3.28
CA MET A 368 2.01 3.05 3.44
C MET A 368 2.74 2.58 2.18
N ILE A 369 2.05 1.99 1.20
CA ILE A 369 2.62 1.69 -0.12
C ILE A 369 3.12 2.98 -0.78
N TYR A 370 2.32 4.06 -0.73
CA TYR A 370 2.70 5.34 -1.33
C TYR A 370 3.93 5.92 -0.64
N PHE A 371 3.96 5.85 0.70
CA PHE A 371 5.10 6.27 1.51
C PHE A 371 6.38 5.49 1.15
N LEU A 372 6.29 4.16 1.03
CA LEU A 372 7.43 3.32 0.65
C LEU A 372 7.92 3.59 -0.77
N LEU A 373 7.00 3.72 -1.74
CA LEU A 373 7.37 4.07 -3.12
C LEU A 373 8.07 5.42 -3.20
N PHE A 374 7.64 6.39 -2.38
CA PHE A 374 8.29 7.69 -2.30
C PHE A 374 9.69 7.62 -1.69
N CYS A 375 9.88 6.80 -0.64
CA CYS A 375 11.20 6.52 -0.09
C CYS A 375 12.14 5.93 -1.17
N PHE A 376 11.68 4.92 -1.91
CA PHE A 376 12.48 4.30 -2.97
C PHE A 376 12.83 5.29 -4.08
N PHE A 377 11.89 6.12 -4.49
CA PHE A 377 12.13 7.21 -5.44
C PHE A 377 13.21 8.17 -4.93
N LEU A 378 13.09 8.68 -3.70
CA LEU A 378 14.06 9.61 -3.15
C LEU A 378 15.46 8.99 -3.01
N ILE A 379 15.55 7.71 -2.63
CA ILE A 379 16.83 6.98 -2.58
C ILE A 379 17.46 6.95 -3.97
N ALA A 380 16.68 6.55 -4.98
CA ALA A 380 17.17 6.44 -6.35
C ALA A 380 17.56 7.81 -6.94
N TYR A 381 16.72 8.82 -6.73
CA TYR A 381 16.95 10.19 -7.17
C TYR A 381 18.24 10.78 -6.57
N ASN A 382 18.42 10.68 -5.25
CA ASN A 382 19.60 11.21 -4.58
C ASN A 382 20.89 10.48 -4.98
N LYS A 383 20.84 9.17 -5.20
CA LYS A 383 21.99 8.42 -5.70
C LYS A 383 22.35 8.81 -7.13
N LYS A 384 21.35 9.01 -8.00
CA LYS A 384 21.55 9.50 -9.36
C LYS A 384 22.22 10.89 -9.35
N LEU A 385 21.73 11.82 -8.54
CA LEU A 385 22.31 13.15 -8.41
C LEU A 385 23.77 13.10 -7.91
N ARG A 386 24.08 12.28 -6.91
CA ARG A 386 25.45 12.10 -6.41
C ARG A 386 26.38 11.55 -7.48
N TYR A 387 25.91 10.58 -8.26
CA TYR A 387 26.67 10.02 -9.38
C TYR A 387 26.94 11.08 -10.46
N GLN A 388 25.93 11.85 -10.85
CA GLN A 388 26.07 12.93 -11.83
C GLN A 388 27.08 13.99 -11.36
N ARG A 389 26.99 14.45 -10.11
CA ARG A 389 27.95 15.40 -9.52
C ARG A 389 29.37 14.86 -9.48
N ALA A 390 29.55 13.56 -9.21
CA ALA A 390 30.86 12.93 -9.24
C ALA A 390 31.46 12.90 -10.66
N GLN A 391 30.64 12.56 -11.66
CA GLN A 391 31.04 12.56 -13.07
C GLN A 391 31.39 13.97 -13.56
N GLU A 392 30.60 14.98 -13.19
CA GLU A 392 30.89 16.39 -13.50
C GLU A 392 32.23 16.85 -12.89
N LYS A 393 32.49 16.46 -11.64
CA LYS A 393 33.76 16.77 -10.97
C LYS A 393 34.96 16.12 -11.66
N ILE A 394 34.84 14.85 -12.07
CA ILE A 394 35.88 14.14 -12.84
C ILE A 394 36.13 14.85 -14.17
N ARG A 395 35.06 15.17 -14.92
CA ARG A 395 35.15 15.88 -16.20
C ARG A 395 35.81 17.25 -16.06
N TYR A 396 35.48 17.99 -15.00
CA TYR A 396 36.10 19.28 -14.71
C TYR A 396 37.61 19.16 -14.47
N TYR A 397 38.07 18.16 -13.72
CA TYR A 397 39.51 17.95 -13.51
C TYR A 397 40.22 17.52 -14.78
N GLN A 398 39.64 16.63 -15.59
CA GLN A 398 40.19 16.22 -16.89
C GLN A 398 40.37 17.44 -17.82
N GLN A 399 39.34 18.29 -17.93
CA GLN A 399 39.43 19.53 -18.71
C GLN A 399 40.51 20.48 -18.19
N ARG A 400 40.68 20.59 -16.86
CA ARG A 400 41.76 21.40 -16.28
C ARG A 400 43.14 20.83 -16.60
N GLU A 401 43.32 19.51 -16.55
CA GLU A 401 44.58 18.87 -16.91
C GLU A 401 44.91 19.04 -18.40
N GLU A 402 43.92 18.94 -19.28
CA GLU A 402 44.07 19.22 -20.72
C GLU A 402 44.47 20.68 -20.98
N ILE A 403 43.86 21.64 -20.26
CA ILE A 403 44.23 23.06 -20.36
C ILE A 403 45.67 23.28 -19.86
N ILE A 404 46.09 22.63 -18.77
CA ILE A 404 47.45 22.74 -18.26
C ILE A 404 48.45 22.11 -19.23
N ALA A 405 48.13 20.94 -19.79
CA ALA A 405 48.98 20.24 -20.76
C ALA A 405 49.13 21.03 -22.07
N SER A 406 48.04 21.59 -22.58
CA SER A 406 48.07 22.44 -23.79
C SER A 406 48.85 23.74 -23.58
N LYS A 407 48.76 24.37 -22.39
CA LYS A 407 49.60 25.52 -22.04
C LYS A 407 51.10 25.15 -22.01
N LYS A 408 51.45 24.03 -21.38
CA LYS A 408 52.84 23.54 -21.37
C LYS A 408 53.37 23.24 -22.78
N GLN A 409 52.55 22.65 -23.65
CA GLN A 409 52.94 22.42 -25.06
C GLN A 409 53.18 23.74 -25.82
N ARG A 410 52.36 24.77 -25.59
CA ARG A 410 52.57 26.10 -26.18
C ARG A 410 53.82 26.81 -25.65
N GLU A 411 54.20 26.57 -24.40
CA GLU A 411 55.46 27.10 -23.83
C GLU A 411 56.71 26.39 -24.39
N ILE A 412 56.59 25.13 -24.81
CA ILE A 412 57.71 24.35 -25.38
C ILE A 412 57.94 24.65 -26.87
N ILE A 413 56.92 25.17 -27.57
CA ILE A 413 57.02 25.62 -28.97
C ILE A 413 56.85 27.14 -28.99
N PRO A 414 57.89 27.93 -28.65
CA PRO A 414 57.83 29.36 -28.87
C PRO A 414 57.76 29.60 -30.39
N ASP A 415 56.80 30.43 -30.81
CA ASP A 415 56.60 30.87 -32.20
C ASP A 415 57.96 31.22 -32.85
N LYS A 416 58.26 30.56 -33.96
CA LYS A 416 59.34 30.94 -34.88
C LYS A 416 58.87 32.01 -35.84
#